data_AF-G8TUW6-F1
#
_entry.id   AF-G8TUW6-F1
#
_cell.length_a   1.000
_cell.length_b   1.000
_cell.length_c   1.000
_cell.angle_alpha   90.00
_cell.angle_beta   90.00
_cell.angle_gamma   90.00
#
_symmetry.space_group_name_H-M   'P 1'
#
loop_
_entity.id
_entity.type
_entity.pdbx_description
1 polymer ?
#
loop_
_entity_poly.entity_id
_entity_poly.type
_entity_poly.pdbx_seq_one_letter_code
_entity_poly.pdbx_strand_id
1 'polypeptide(L)'
;MINLWDPHAGLALGAALVTAFLLGMVHGITPDEHTWPITFSYAIGSYSTRKGIIAGLIFSLAFTFQRALASELAYLALDRWLTMSAIEDYVVYVIVGVVMVWAARHIIQGSHWHLFGKHHHMESSGGEPALRDPRPWMPAVHGFIAGWGVGAFAIIIYTVLAPSMPSAAWGWVPGALFGLGTTVVQAAAGGIFGWISRRLGLTTEDVRVVSLKTAGNTLGWGGVVFVAGGIFGLLFPKVAGFSINTGIHVHNLDQIGISLVLVMVTVLFIGVGTLIRETRAMVHKGHNPGRPSMVGH
;
A
#
# COMPACT_ATOMS: atom_id res chain seq x y z
N MET A 1 27.70 -5.62 -13.28
CA MET A 1 27.54 -5.45 -11.82
C MET A 1 26.08 -5.08 -11.56
N ILE A 2 25.42 -5.65 -10.55
CA ILE A 2 24.02 -5.28 -10.23
C ILE A 2 24.05 -3.93 -9.52
N ASN A 3 23.41 -2.92 -10.08
CA ASN A 3 23.21 -1.61 -9.48
C ASN A 3 21.70 -1.34 -9.42
N LEU A 4 21.13 -1.31 -8.22
CA LEU A 4 19.69 -1.08 -8.02
C LEU A 4 19.31 0.41 -8.09
N TRP A 5 20.29 1.29 -7.97
CA TRP A 5 20.08 2.74 -8.03
C TRP A 5 20.08 3.25 -9.47
N ASP A 6 21.04 2.78 -10.26
CA ASP A 6 21.20 3.14 -11.67
C ASP A 6 21.41 1.89 -12.54
N PRO A 7 20.33 1.12 -12.81
CA PRO A 7 20.37 0.04 -13.79
C PRO A 7 20.51 0.64 -15.20
N HIS A 8 21.48 0.16 -15.96
CA HIS A 8 21.72 0.60 -17.34
C HIS A 8 21.29 -0.46 -18.35
N ALA A 9 21.03 -0.02 -19.59
CA ALA A 9 20.78 -0.92 -20.71
C ALA A 9 22.01 -1.81 -20.99
N GLY A 10 21.77 -3.01 -21.53
CA GLY A 10 22.83 -3.97 -21.87
C GLY A 10 23.27 -4.90 -20.73
N LEU A 11 22.53 -4.94 -19.63
CA LEU A 11 22.70 -5.99 -18.61
C LEU A 11 22.50 -7.37 -19.23
N ALA A 12 23.34 -8.33 -18.84
CA ALA A 12 23.09 -9.74 -19.16
C ALA A 12 21.70 -10.15 -18.65
N LEU A 13 20.97 -10.99 -19.40
CA LEU A 13 19.59 -11.38 -19.09
C LEU A 13 19.40 -11.78 -17.62
N GLY A 14 20.25 -12.66 -17.09
CA GLY A 14 20.16 -13.07 -15.68
C GLY A 14 20.33 -11.92 -14.70
N ALA A 15 21.24 -10.97 -14.97
CA ALA A 15 21.42 -9.79 -14.14
C ALA A 15 20.22 -8.84 -14.20
N ALA A 16 19.58 -8.67 -15.37
CA ALA A 16 18.37 -7.87 -15.52
C ALA A 16 17.19 -8.47 -14.73
N LEU A 17 17.00 -9.80 -14.80
CA LEU A 17 15.94 -10.50 -14.08
C LEU A 17 16.14 -10.47 -12.56
N VAL A 18 17.38 -10.68 -12.08
CA VAL A 18 17.70 -10.54 -10.65
C VAL A 18 17.49 -9.09 -10.20
N THR A 19 17.89 -8.11 -11.00
CA THR A 19 17.67 -6.68 -10.72
C THR A 19 16.18 -6.39 -10.58
N ALA A 20 15.33 -6.87 -11.50
CA ALA A 20 13.88 -6.68 -11.42
C ALA A 20 13.28 -7.24 -10.11
N PHE A 21 13.69 -8.44 -9.71
CA PHE A 21 13.23 -9.05 -8.46
C PHE A 21 13.69 -8.25 -7.23
N LEU A 22 14.96 -7.86 -7.18
CA LEU A 22 15.52 -7.08 -6.06
C LEU A 22 14.89 -5.69 -5.97
N LEU A 23 14.66 -5.01 -7.11
CA LEU A 23 13.89 -3.76 -7.14
C LEU A 23 12.49 -3.96 -6.62
N GLY A 24 11.84 -5.09 -6.93
CA GLY A 24 10.57 -5.49 -6.34
C GLY A 24 10.62 -5.59 -4.83
N MET A 25 11.69 -6.17 -4.27
CA MET A 25 11.89 -6.21 -2.82
C MET A 25 12.08 -4.81 -2.22
N VAL A 26 12.91 -3.96 -2.84
CA VAL A 26 13.12 -2.57 -2.38
C VAL A 26 11.80 -1.82 -2.43
N HIS A 27 11.05 -1.91 -3.53
CA HIS A 27 9.70 -1.37 -3.65
C HIS A 27 8.76 -1.92 -2.58
N GLY A 28 8.85 -3.20 -2.20
CA GLY A 28 8.08 -3.74 -1.09
C GLY A 28 8.37 -3.07 0.27
N ILE A 29 9.58 -2.54 0.47
CA ILE A 29 10.01 -1.82 1.68
C ILE A 29 9.64 -0.34 1.59
N THR A 30 9.86 0.28 0.42
CA THR A 30 9.58 1.68 0.12
C THR A 30 8.65 1.79 -1.10
N PRO A 31 7.38 1.40 -0.98
CA PRO A 31 6.46 1.39 -2.11
C PRO A 31 6.22 2.80 -2.64
N ASP A 32 5.77 2.87 -3.90
CA ASP A 32 5.32 4.14 -4.46
C ASP A 32 4.15 4.67 -3.62
N GLU A 33 4.02 6.00 -3.52
CA GLU A 33 3.08 6.65 -2.61
C GLU A 33 1.64 6.15 -2.78
N HIS A 34 1.19 5.99 -4.02
CA HIS A 34 -0.15 5.51 -4.36
C HIS A 34 -0.38 4.03 -4.00
N THR A 35 0.68 3.25 -3.78
CA THR A 35 0.57 1.84 -3.36
C THR A 35 0.71 1.68 -1.85
N TRP A 36 1.47 2.55 -1.17
CA TRP A 36 1.92 2.31 0.20
C TRP A 36 0.79 2.17 1.24
N PRO A 37 -0.25 3.04 1.27
CA PRO A 37 -1.36 2.90 2.21
C PRO A 37 -2.15 1.61 2.04
N ILE A 38 -2.24 1.14 0.79
CA ILE A 38 -2.98 -0.06 0.41
C ILE A 38 -2.20 -1.31 0.80
N THR A 39 -0.92 -1.36 0.40
CA THR A 39 -0.02 -2.48 0.72
C THR A 39 0.11 -2.65 2.22
N PHE A 40 0.27 -1.54 2.97
CA PHE A 40 0.27 -1.53 4.43
C PHE A 40 -1.03 -2.10 5.02
N SER A 41 -2.18 -1.64 4.51
CA SER A 41 -3.50 -2.08 5.00
C SER A 41 -3.72 -3.59 4.82
N TYR A 42 -3.32 -4.13 3.67
CA TYR A 42 -3.43 -5.57 3.41
C TYR A 42 -2.32 -6.37 4.09
N ALA A 43 -1.11 -5.83 4.23
CA ALA A 43 0.00 -6.48 4.93
C ALA A 43 -0.33 -6.74 6.41
N ILE A 44 -0.87 -5.74 7.12
CA ILE A 44 -1.25 -5.89 8.55
C ILE A 44 -2.43 -6.85 8.73
N GLY A 45 -3.36 -6.88 7.77
CA GLY A 45 -4.44 -7.87 7.75
C GLY A 45 -3.96 -9.28 7.42
N SER A 46 -2.91 -9.39 6.61
CA SER A 46 -2.36 -10.66 6.15
C SER A 46 -1.57 -11.37 7.24
N TYR A 47 -1.69 -12.70 7.30
CA TYR A 47 -0.95 -13.61 8.20
C TYR A 47 -1.36 -13.65 9.68
N SER A 48 -2.48 -13.00 10.01
CA SER A 48 -3.13 -13.11 11.32
C SER A 48 -4.36 -14.03 11.30
N THR A 49 -5.02 -14.13 10.14
CA THR A 49 -6.17 -15.01 9.90
C THR A 49 -6.08 -15.63 8.50
N ARG A 50 -6.77 -16.76 8.27
CA ARG A 50 -6.85 -17.38 6.93
C ARG A 50 -7.38 -16.40 5.87
N LYS A 51 -8.41 -15.61 6.21
CA LYS A 51 -8.99 -14.60 5.32
C LYS A 51 -8.00 -13.48 5.02
N GLY A 52 -7.21 -13.07 6.02
CA GLY A 52 -6.15 -12.09 5.86
C GLY A 52 -5.08 -12.55 4.88
N ILE A 53 -4.60 -13.79 5.02
CA ILE A 53 -3.62 -14.39 4.08
C ILE A 53 -4.18 -14.37 2.65
N ILE A 54 -5.43 -14.80 2.47
CA ILE A 54 -6.08 -14.80 1.16
C ILE A 54 -6.17 -13.38 0.59
N ALA A 55 -6.55 -12.38 1.41
CA ALA A 55 -6.63 -10.99 0.97
C ALA A 55 -5.26 -10.43 0.53
N GLY A 56 -4.21 -10.69 1.31
CA GLY A 56 -2.84 -10.30 0.96
C GLY A 56 -2.38 -10.95 -0.34
N LEU A 57 -2.55 -12.27 -0.48
CA LEU A 57 -2.16 -13.00 -1.70
C LEU A 57 -2.92 -12.51 -2.94
N ILE A 58 -4.23 -12.28 -2.83
CA ILE A 58 -5.02 -11.75 -3.96
C ILE A 58 -4.55 -10.37 -4.36
N PHE A 59 -4.26 -9.50 -3.39
CA PHE A 59 -3.70 -8.17 -3.66
C PHE A 59 -2.37 -8.30 -4.41
N SER A 60 -1.44 -9.09 -3.88
CA SER A 60 -0.10 -9.25 -4.45
C SER A 60 -0.13 -9.90 -5.83
N LEU A 61 -1.02 -10.86 -6.07
CA LEU A 61 -1.21 -11.48 -7.39
C LEU A 61 -1.78 -10.48 -8.40
N ALA A 62 -2.78 -9.69 -8.02
CA ALA A 62 -3.35 -8.68 -8.92
C ALA A 62 -2.32 -7.59 -9.27
N PHE A 63 -1.52 -7.15 -8.29
CA PHE A 63 -0.42 -6.22 -8.51
C PHE A 63 0.67 -6.81 -9.41
N THR A 64 1.07 -8.07 -9.16
CA THR A 64 2.06 -8.77 -9.99
C THR A 64 1.58 -8.93 -11.42
N PHE A 65 0.31 -9.32 -11.60
CA PHE A 65 -0.30 -9.45 -12.91
C PHE A 65 -0.33 -8.11 -13.64
N GLN A 66 -0.71 -7.02 -12.96
CA GLN A 66 -0.69 -5.70 -13.58
C GLN A 66 0.74 -5.30 -13.96
N ARG A 67 1.74 -5.47 -13.09
CA ARG A 67 3.12 -5.07 -13.39
C ARG A 67 3.71 -5.88 -14.54
N ALA A 68 3.40 -7.17 -14.62
CA ALA A 68 3.73 -8.02 -15.76
C ALA A 68 3.11 -7.48 -17.06
N LEU A 69 1.82 -7.13 -17.04
CA LEU A 69 1.13 -6.57 -18.20
C LEU A 69 1.73 -5.22 -18.63
N ALA A 70 1.96 -4.30 -17.70
CA ALA A 70 2.57 -3.02 -18.02
C ALA A 70 4.02 -3.15 -18.54
N SER A 71 4.79 -4.11 -18.02
CA SER A 71 6.13 -4.45 -18.51
C SER A 71 6.09 -4.96 -19.95
N GLU A 72 5.12 -5.82 -20.30
CA GLU A 72 4.91 -6.27 -21.68
C GLU A 72 4.54 -5.12 -22.61
N LEU A 73 3.62 -4.25 -22.19
CA LEU A 73 3.23 -3.08 -22.97
C LEU A 73 4.43 -2.14 -23.20
N ALA A 74 5.27 -1.94 -22.19
CA ALA A 74 6.49 -1.15 -22.32
C ALA A 74 7.48 -1.78 -23.31
N TYR A 75 7.66 -3.11 -23.28
CA TYR A 75 8.47 -3.82 -24.28
C TYR A 75 7.98 -3.59 -25.71
N LEU A 76 6.66 -3.58 -25.93
CA LEU A 76 6.02 -3.35 -27.23
C LEU A 76 6.06 -1.87 -27.68
N ALA A 77 6.94 -1.06 -27.08
CA ALA A 77 7.13 0.36 -27.39
C ALA A 77 5.87 1.23 -27.18
N LEU A 78 5.00 0.85 -26.22
CA LEU A 78 3.98 1.74 -25.65
C LEU A 78 4.53 2.56 -24.48
N ASP A 79 5.86 2.61 -24.31
CA ASP A 79 6.56 3.33 -23.25
C ASP A 79 6.21 4.83 -23.21
N ARG A 80 6.00 5.46 -24.37
CA ARG A 80 5.55 6.86 -24.47
C ARG A 80 4.22 7.14 -23.77
N TRP A 81 3.35 6.15 -23.62
CA TRP A 81 2.09 6.26 -22.86
C TRP A 81 2.26 5.88 -21.38
N LEU A 82 3.34 5.18 -21.03
CA LEU A 82 3.62 4.69 -19.67
C LEU A 82 4.64 5.55 -18.91
N THR A 83 5.25 6.54 -19.58
CA THR A 83 6.20 7.51 -19.04
C THR A 83 5.63 8.93 -19.04
N MET A 84 4.31 9.06 -19.15
CA MET A 84 3.61 10.33 -19.32
C MET A 84 3.56 11.17 -18.01
N SER A 85 3.28 12.46 -18.21
CA SER A 85 3.56 13.59 -17.31
C SER A 85 3.08 13.46 -15.86
N ALA A 86 3.71 14.21 -14.94
CA ALA A 86 3.34 14.34 -13.52
C ALA A 86 1.85 14.67 -13.25
N ILE A 87 1.11 15.16 -14.24
CA ILE A 87 -0.34 15.42 -14.16
C ILE A 87 -1.12 14.10 -14.04
N GLU A 88 -0.67 13.04 -14.70
CA GLU A 88 -1.36 11.74 -14.73
C GLU A 88 -1.24 11.01 -13.40
N ASP A 89 -0.10 11.14 -12.70
CA ASP A 89 0.04 10.62 -11.35
C ASP A 89 -1.00 11.24 -10.39
N TYR A 90 -1.32 12.52 -10.56
CA TYR A 90 -2.38 13.15 -9.75
C TYR A 90 -3.77 12.60 -10.08
N VAL A 91 -4.04 12.23 -11.34
CA VAL A 91 -5.28 11.51 -11.70
C VAL A 91 -5.31 10.14 -11.04
N VAL A 92 -4.19 9.42 -11.05
CA VAL A 92 -4.05 8.13 -10.35
C VAL A 92 -4.32 8.33 -8.85
N TYR A 93 -3.81 9.38 -8.22
CA TYR A 93 -4.07 9.66 -6.79
C TYR A 93 -5.56 9.86 -6.50
N VAL A 94 -6.28 10.58 -7.37
CA VAL A 94 -7.73 10.74 -7.21
C VAL A 94 -8.45 9.41 -7.34
N ILE A 95 -8.16 8.62 -8.38
CA ILE A 95 -8.80 7.33 -8.62
C ILE A 95 -8.52 6.36 -7.45
N VAL A 96 -7.24 6.21 -7.09
CA VAL A 96 -6.79 5.37 -5.97
C VAL A 96 -7.45 5.81 -4.68
N GLY A 97 -7.46 7.11 -4.38
CA GLY A 97 -8.06 7.65 -3.17
C GLY A 97 -9.57 7.37 -3.07
N VAL A 98 -10.32 7.50 -4.17
CA VAL A 98 -11.75 7.16 -4.22
C VAL A 98 -11.98 5.67 -3.93
N VAL A 99 -11.19 4.79 -4.55
CA VAL A 99 -11.29 3.34 -4.32
C VAL A 99 -10.97 2.98 -2.87
N MET A 100 -9.96 3.61 -2.28
CA MET A 100 -9.60 3.43 -0.87
C MET A 100 -10.72 3.86 0.08
N VAL A 101 -11.33 5.04 -0.13
CA VAL A 101 -12.48 5.51 0.68
C VAL A 101 -13.65 4.53 0.58
N TRP A 102 -13.94 4.03 -0.62
CA TRP A 102 -15.03 3.10 -0.84
C TRP A 102 -14.79 1.75 -0.14
N ALA A 103 -13.55 1.27 -0.15
CA ALA A 103 -13.15 0.07 0.57
C ALA A 103 -13.23 0.24 2.09
N ALA A 104 -12.81 1.39 2.61
CA ALA A 104 -12.89 1.71 4.03
C ALA A 104 -14.34 1.67 4.55
N ARG A 105 -15.29 2.22 3.78
CA ARG A 105 -16.74 2.14 4.09
C ARG A 105 -17.28 0.71 4.11
N HIS A 106 -16.68 -0.20 3.34
CA HIS A 106 -17.03 -1.61 3.39
C HIS A 106 -16.50 -2.30 4.65
N ILE A 107 -15.27 -1.96 5.05
CA ILE A 107 -14.58 -2.57 6.21
C ILE A 107 -15.18 -2.06 7.52
N ILE A 108 -15.41 -0.75 7.63
CA ILE A 108 -15.93 -0.08 8.83
C ILE A 108 -17.33 0.45 8.53
N GLN A 109 -18.36 -0.25 9.02
CA GLN A 109 -19.75 0.17 8.88
C GLN A 109 -20.26 0.85 10.14
N GLY A 110 -21.07 1.91 9.96
CA GLY A 110 -21.69 2.65 11.06
C GLY A 110 -20.76 3.59 11.84
N SER A 111 -19.50 3.76 11.41
CA SER A 111 -18.57 4.71 12.02
C SER A 111 -18.75 6.11 11.42
N HIS A 112 -19.01 7.10 12.28
CA HIS A 112 -18.88 8.51 11.93
C HIS A 112 -17.40 8.87 11.82
N TRP A 113 -17.03 9.62 10.76
CA TRP A 113 -15.66 9.99 10.47
C TRP A 113 -15.11 10.97 11.52
N HIS A 114 -14.32 10.49 12.47
CA HIS A 114 -13.61 11.32 13.44
C HIS A 114 -12.11 11.35 13.14
N LEU A 115 -11.64 12.48 12.60
CA LEU A 115 -10.22 12.76 12.28
C LEU A 115 -9.38 13.03 13.54
N PHE A 116 -10.01 13.61 14.56
CA PHE A 116 -9.38 14.00 15.81
C PHE A 116 -10.25 13.52 16.95
N GLY A 117 -9.72 12.62 17.77
CA GLY A 117 -10.38 12.16 18.99
C GLY A 117 -10.52 13.33 19.96
N LYS A 118 -11.62 14.07 19.88
CA LYS A 118 -12.15 14.78 21.03
C LYS A 118 -13.22 13.90 21.64
N HIS A 119 -12.95 13.45 22.86
CA HIS A 119 -13.97 12.96 23.78
C HIS A 119 -15.03 14.05 23.93
N HIS A 120 -16.10 13.96 23.16
CA HIS A 120 -17.35 14.57 23.51
C HIS A 120 -18.39 13.46 23.60
N HIS A 121 -18.81 13.22 24.85
CA HIS A 121 -20.05 12.53 25.14
C HIS A 121 -21.17 13.25 24.40
N MET A 122 -21.65 12.67 23.31
CA MET A 122 -22.99 12.93 22.82
C MET A 122 -23.52 11.66 22.19
N GLU A 123 -24.63 11.19 22.74
CA GLU A 123 -25.34 9.97 22.39
C GLU A 123 -25.70 9.97 20.90
N SER A 124 -25.10 9.07 20.13
CA SER A 124 -25.66 8.60 18.87
C SER A 124 -25.43 7.09 18.78
N SER A 125 -26.45 6.32 19.18
CA SER A 125 -26.58 4.85 19.01
C SER A 125 -25.32 4.02 19.37
N GLY A 126 -25.20 3.65 20.65
CA GLY A 126 -24.03 3.03 21.28
C GLY A 126 -23.67 1.58 20.88
N GLY A 127 -23.37 1.34 19.61
CA GLY A 127 -22.67 0.12 19.15
C GLY A 127 -21.24 0.43 18.71
N GLU A 128 -20.26 -0.42 19.04
CA GLU A 128 -18.95 -0.35 18.36
C GLU A 128 -19.15 -0.51 16.85
N PRO A 129 -18.39 0.21 15.98
CA PRO A 129 -18.51 0.08 14.55
C PRO A 129 -18.42 -1.39 14.10
N ALA A 130 -19.34 -1.80 13.23
CA ALA A 130 -19.34 -3.16 12.73
C ALA A 130 -18.16 -3.36 11.75
N LEU A 131 -17.27 -4.30 12.10
CA LEU A 131 -16.08 -4.62 11.30
C LEU A 131 -16.34 -5.81 10.37
N ARG A 132 -16.10 -5.61 9.07
CA ARG A 132 -16.26 -6.64 8.04
C ARG A 132 -14.94 -6.97 7.40
N ASP A 133 -14.72 -8.27 7.17
CA ASP A 133 -13.57 -8.72 6.39
C ASP A 133 -13.69 -8.21 4.94
N PRO A 134 -12.58 -7.79 4.32
CA PRO A 134 -12.59 -7.38 2.92
C PRO A 134 -13.02 -8.55 2.03
N ARG A 135 -13.90 -8.27 1.06
CA ARG A 135 -14.28 -9.25 0.05
C ARG A 135 -13.11 -9.48 -0.91
N PRO A 136 -12.93 -10.69 -1.48
CA PRO A 136 -11.80 -11.01 -2.37
C PRO A 136 -11.59 -10.05 -3.55
N TRP A 137 -12.66 -9.47 -4.11
CA TRP A 137 -12.53 -8.51 -5.22
C TRP A 137 -11.88 -7.19 -4.78
N MET A 138 -11.97 -6.79 -3.50
CA MET A 138 -11.40 -5.53 -3.01
C MET A 138 -9.87 -5.50 -3.10
N PRO A 139 -9.12 -6.46 -2.53
CA PRO A 139 -7.68 -6.52 -2.72
C PRO A 139 -7.29 -6.71 -4.18
N ALA A 140 -8.10 -7.43 -4.98
CA ALA A 140 -7.82 -7.59 -6.41
C ALA A 140 -7.89 -6.24 -7.16
N VAL A 141 -8.95 -5.46 -6.95
CA VAL A 141 -9.13 -4.14 -7.57
C VAL A 141 -8.04 -3.19 -7.13
N HIS A 142 -7.71 -3.14 -5.83
CA HIS A 142 -6.62 -2.28 -5.38
C HIS A 142 -5.27 -2.71 -5.92
N GLY A 143 -4.95 -4.01 -5.91
CA GLY A 143 -3.67 -4.52 -6.43
C GLY A 143 -3.50 -4.16 -7.89
N PHE A 144 -4.57 -4.31 -8.68
CA PHE A 144 -4.56 -3.95 -10.08
C PHE A 144 -4.45 -2.43 -10.29
N ILE A 145 -5.30 -1.62 -9.65
CA ILE A 145 -5.30 -0.16 -9.84
C ILE A 145 -4.01 0.49 -9.33
N ALA A 146 -3.53 0.07 -8.15
CA ALA A 146 -2.32 0.62 -7.56
C ALA A 146 -1.07 0.31 -8.40
N GLY A 147 -1.10 -0.71 -9.25
CA GLY A 147 0.01 -0.98 -10.16
C GLY A 147 0.17 0.03 -11.30
N TRP A 148 -0.80 0.92 -11.53
CA TRP A 148 -0.77 1.86 -12.66
C TRP A 148 -0.09 3.20 -12.38
N GLY A 149 0.29 3.52 -11.15
CA GLY A 149 1.04 4.75 -10.91
C GLY A 149 2.50 4.65 -11.34
N VAL A 150 3.07 5.80 -11.70
CA VAL A 150 4.39 5.90 -12.33
C VAL A 150 5.41 6.44 -11.31
N GLY A 151 5.98 5.52 -10.52
CA GLY A 151 7.10 5.81 -9.63
C GLY A 151 8.47 5.56 -10.27
N ALA A 152 9.55 5.90 -9.55
CA ALA A 152 10.93 5.67 -10.00
C ALA A 152 11.19 4.19 -10.37
N PHE A 153 10.60 3.26 -9.61
CA PHE A 153 10.69 1.83 -9.90
C PHE A 153 10.01 1.46 -11.22
N ALA A 154 8.80 1.97 -11.46
CA ALA A 154 8.04 1.71 -12.69
C ALA A 154 8.81 2.18 -13.92
N ILE A 155 9.40 3.38 -13.85
CA ILE A 155 10.25 3.93 -14.91
C ILE A 155 11.40 2.97 -15.24
N ILE A 156 12.16 2.52 -14.23
CA ILE A 156 13.26 1.58 -14.44
C ILE A 156 12.79 0.29 -15.13
N ILE A 157 11.66 -0.28 -14.68
CA ILE A 157 11.10 -1.48 -15.31
C ILE A 157 10.77 -1.19 -16.78
N TYR A 158 10.09 -0.09 -17.07
CA TYR A 158 9.53 0.20 -18.40
C TYR A 158 10.56 0.70 -19.41
N THR A 159 11.58 1.44 -18.98
CA THR A 159 12.54 2.07 -19.89
C THR A 159 13.88 1.35 -19.95
N VAL A 160 14.20 0.52 -18.96
CA VAL A 160 15.49 -0.20 -18.92
C VAL A 160 15.29 -1.70 -18.99
N LEU A 161 14.56 -2.28 -18.02
CA LEU A 161 14.55 -3.74 -17.88
C LEU A 161 13.67 -4.42 -18.92
N ALA A 162 12.45 -3.94 -19.15
CA ALA A 162 11.56 -4.52 -20.15
C ALA A 162 12.18 -4.43 -21.56
N PRO A 163 12.64 -3.27 -22.06
CA PRO A 163 13.22 -3.16 -23.41
C PRO A 163 14.52 -3.97 -23.60
N SER A 164 15.20 -4.36 -22.52
CA SER A 164 16.39 -5.21 -22.57
C SER A 164 16.09 -6.71 -22.79
N MET A 165 14.81 -7.10 -22.80
CA MET A 165 14.42 -8.49 -22.98
C MET A 165 14.67 -8.98 -24.41
N PRO A 166 15.02 -10.27 -24.59
CA PRO A 166 15.45 -10.79 -25.89
C PRO A 166 14.31 -10.92 -26.91
N SER A 167 13.05 -10.97 -26.46
CA SER A 167 11.87 -11.03 -27.33
C SER A 167 10.59 -10.63 -26.58
N ALA A 168 9.49 -10.41 -27.30
CA ALA A 168 8.18 -10.11 -26.71
C ALA A 168 7.71 -11.19 -25.73
N ALA A 169 8.04 -12.46 -25.97
CA ALA A 169 7.71 -13.53 -25.03
C ALA A 169 8.31 -13.36 -23.62
N TRP A 170 9.31 -12.48 -23.48
CA TRP A 170 9.98 -12.14 -22.23
C TRP A 170 9.60 -10.75 -21.68
N GLY A 171 8.86 -9.91 -22.43
CA GLY A 171 8.59 -8.52 -22.06
C GLY A 171 7.88 -8.35 -20.70
N TRP A 172 7.00 -9.29 -20.37
CA TRP A 172 6.25 -9.33 -19.10
C TRP A 172 7.08 -9.79 -17.89
N VAL A 173 8.21 -10.49 -18.12
CA VAL A 173 8.94 -11.20 -17.07
C VAL A 173 9.56 -10.24 -16.03
N PRO A 174 10.21 -9.12 -16.41
CA PRO A 174 10.70 -8.16 -15.42
C PRO A 174 9.59 -7.64 -14.49
N GLY A 175 8.43 -7.27 -15.03
CA GLY A 175 7.28 -6.84 -14.25
C GLY A 175 6.75 -7.93 -13.31
N ALA A 176 6.70 -9.18 -13.76
CA ALA A 176 6.29 -10.30 -12.90
C ALA A 176 7.29 -10.53 -11.76
N LEU A 177 8.60 -10.53 -12.04
CA LEU A 177 9.62 -10.70 -11.00
C LEU A 177 9.62 -9.55 -10.00
N PHE A 178 9.40 -8.32 -10.45
CA PHE A 178 9.21 -7.16 -9.59
C PHE A 178 8.00 -7.33 -8.65
N GLY A 179 6.86 -7.78 -9.19
CA GLY A 179 5.67 -8.07 -8.40
C GLY A 179 5.90 -9.18 -7.36
N LEU A 180 6.62 -10.24 -7.74
CA LEU A 180 6.99 -11.32 -6.83
C LEU A 180 7.94 -10.84 -5.72
N GLY A 181 8.94 -10.01 -6.05
CA GLY A 181 9.82 -9.39 -5.04
C GLY A 181 9.03 -8.55 -4.03
N THR A 182 8.07 -7.76 -4.52
CA THR A 182 7.15 -6.98 -3.68
C THR A 182 6.31 -7.89 -2.78
N THR A 183 5.81 -9.00 -3.32
CA THR A 183 5.02 -10.00 -2.60
C THR A 183 5.79 -10.62 -1.43
N VAL A 184 7.07 -10.95 -1.63
CA VAL A 184 7.93 -11.52 -0.57
C VAL A 184 8.03 -10.58 0.62
N VAL A 185 8.24 -9.29 0.37
CA VAL A 185 8.36 -8.29 1.46
C VAL A 185 7.02 -8.07 2.16
N GLN A 186 5.90 -8.02 1.42
CA GLN A 186 4.57 -7.93 2.02
C GLN A 186 4.26 -9.12 2.92
N ALA A 187 4.59 -10.34 2.46
CA ALA A 187 4.43 -11.55 3.25
C ALA A 187 5.30 -11.53 4.51
N ALA A 188 6.56 -11.06 4.40
CA ALA A 188 7.44 -10.89 5.54
C ALA A 188 6.89 -9.86 6.54
N ALA A 189 6.43 -8.70 6.09
CA ALA A 189 5.86 -7.66 6.94
C ALA A 189 4.62 -8.14 7.71
N GLY A 190 3.68 -8.80 7.02
CA GLY A 190 2.50 -9.39 7.66
C GLY A 190 2.86 -10.51 8.64
N GLY A 191 3.84 -11.35 8.28
CA GLY A 191 4.38 -12.40 9.17
C GLY A 191 5.02 -11.85 10.45
N ILE A 192 5.81 -10.77 10.33
CA ILE A 192 6.41 -10.05 11.46
C ILE A 192 5.31 -9.48 12.36
N PHE A 193 4.31 -8.80 11.79
CA PHE A 193 3.18 -8.26 12.56
C PHE A 193 2.43 -9.36 13.33
N GLY A 194 2.13 -10.49 12.66
CA GLY A 194 1.50 -11.63 13.31
C GLY A 194 2.36 -12.24 14.43
N TRP A 195 3.67 -12.30 14.25
CA TRP A 195 4.60 -12.78 15.27
C TRP A 195 4.70 -11.84 16.49
N ILE A 196 4.81 -10.53 16.27
CA ILE A 196 4.81 -9.52 17.35
C ILE A 196 3.49 -9.62 18.13
N SER A 197 2.37 -9.68 17.44
CA SER A 197 1.04 -9.73 18.06
C SER A 197 0.87 -10.96 18.97
N ARG A 198 1.35 -12.13 18.54
CA ARG A 198 1.35 -13.35 19.39
C ARG A 198 2.23 -13.19 20.63
N ARG A 199 3.39 -12.52 20.51
CA ARG A 199 4.25 -12.23 21.67
C ARG A 199 3.64 -11.25 22.66
N LEU A 200 2.74 -10.38 22.20
CA LEU A 200 1.96 -9.48 23.05
C LEU A 200 0.74 -10.14 23.71
N GLY A 201 0.54 -11.45 23.49
CA GLY A 201 -0.57 -12.19 24.07
C GLY A 201 -1.93 -11.94 23.40
N LEU A 202 -1.94 -11.35 22.19
CA LEU A 202 -3.17 -11.07 21.47
C LEU A 202 -3.78 -12.33 20.86
N THR A 203 -5.10 -12.49 20.99
CA THR A 203 -5.83 -13.57 20.34
C THR A 203 -5.99 -13.30 18.85
N THR A 204 -6.34 -14.33 18.07
CA THR A 204 -6.63 -14.19 16.63
C THR A 204 -7.71 -13.14 16.35
N GLU A 205 -8.72 -13.01 17.22
CA GLU A 205 -9.77 -12.01 17.08
C GLU A 205 -9.28 -10.60 17.41
N ASP A 206 -8.45 -10.44 18.45
CA ASP A 206 -7.85 -9.13 18.77
C ASP A 206 -7.01 -8.63 17.59
N VAL A 207 -6.19 -9.51 17.01
CA VAL A 207 -5.37 -9.15 15.85
C VAL A 207 -6.26 -8.82 14.65
N ARG A 208 -7.32 -9.59 14.41
CA ARG A 208 -8.31 -9.28 13.36
C ARG A 208 -8.91 -7.89 13.55
N VAL A 209 -9.35 -7.54 14.76
CA VAL A 209 -9.94 -6.23 15.06
C VAL A 209 -8.93 -5.10 14.86
N VAL A 210 -7.71 -5.25 15.37
CA VAL A 210 -6.62 -4.28 15.19
C VAL A 210 -6.31 -4.09 13.72
N SER A 211 -6.19 -5.18 12.96
CA SER A 211 -5.94 -5.13 11.52
C SER A 211 -7.06 -4.44 10.75
N LEU A 212 -8.32 -4.75 11.03
CA LEU A 212 -9.46 -4.15 10.32
C LEU A 212 -9.64 -2.66 10.66
N LYS A 213 -9.46 -2.26 11.92
CA LYS A 213 -9.48 -0.84 12.31
C LYS A 213 -8.32 -0.07 11.67
N THR A 214 -7.12 -0.65 11.67
CA THR A 214 -5.93 -0.06 11.04
C THR A 214 -6.11 0.08 9.53
N ALA A 215 -6.49 -0.99 8.84
CA ALA A 215 -6.73 -0.99 7.41
C ALA A 215 -7.85 -0.02 7.03
N GLY A 216 -8.99 -0.07 7.73
CA GLY A 216 -10.13 0.80 7.44
C GLY A 216 -9.82 2.29 7.67
N ASN A 217 -9.09 2.65 8.73
CA ASN A 217 -8.69 4.04 8.96
C ASN A 217 -7.63 4.51 7.95
N THR A 218 -6.65 3.66 7.64
CA THR A 218 -5.61 3.97 6.64
C THR A 218 -6.21 4.17 5.26
N LEU A 219 -7.10 3.28 4.82
CA LEU A 219 -7.80 3.41 3.54
C LEU A 219 -8.79 4.58 3.55
N GLY A 220 -9.51 4.81 4.64
CA GLY A 220 -10.52 5.85 4.73
C GLY A 220 -9.91 7.24 4.71
N TRP A 221 -9.10 7.56 5.72
CA TRP A 221 -8.46 8.87 5.82
C TRP A 221 -7.35 9.03 4.80
N GLY A 222 -6.60 7.96 4.52
CA GLY A 222 -5.61 8.01 3.46
C GLY A 222 -6.25 8.27 2.10
N GLY A 223 -7.39 7.65 1.80
CA GLY A 223 -8.10 7.89 0.55
C GLY A 223 -8.57 9.33 0.42
N VAL A 224 -9.06 9.95 1.49
CA VAL A 224 -9.41 11.38 1.51
C VAL A 224 -8.17 12.25 1.25
N VAL A 225 -7.04 11.95 1.89
CA VAL A 225 -5.77 12.67 1.71
C VAL A 225 -5.27 12.54 0.27
N PHE A 226 -5.39 11.35 -0.34
CA PHE A 226 -5.02 11.11 -1.73
C PHE A 226 -5.93 11.84 -2.73
N VAL A 227 -7.24 11.85 -2.51
CA VAL A 227 -8.16 12.64 -3.35
C VAL A 227 -7.84 14.13 -3.25
N ALA A 228 -7.64 14.65 -2.03
CA ALA A 228 -7.30 16.05 -1.82
C ALA A 228 -5.94 16.41 -2.46
N GLY A 229 -4.93 15.55 -2.29
CA GLY A 229 -3.60 15.73 -2.87
C GLY A 229 -3.60 15.67 -4.40
N GLY A 230 -4.35 14.74 -4.98
CA GLY A 230 -4.53 14.63 -6.42
C GLY A 230 -5.24 15.85 -7.01
N ILE A 231 -6.36 16.28 -6.41
CA ILE A 231 -7.05 17.51 -6.84
C ILE A 231 -6.13 18.73 -6.72
N PHE A 232 -5.38 18.84 -5.62
CA PHE A 232 -4.40 19.92 -5.45
C PHE A 232 -3.31 19.88 -6.52
N GLY A 233 -2.77 18.71 -6.83
CA GLY A 233 -1.77 18.53 -7.90
C GLY A 233 -2.30 18.91 -9.29
N LEU A 234 -3.57 18.59 -9.57
CA LEU A 234 -4.23 18.97 -10.83
C LEU A 234 -4.49 20.48 -10.93
N LEU A 235 -4.87 21.14 -9.82
CA LEU A 235 -5.16 22.57 -9.80
C LEU A 235 -3.90 23.44 -9.71
N PHE A 236 -2.85 22.96 -9.04
CA PHE A 236 -1.63 23.71 -8.75
C PHE A 236 -0.36 22.90 -9.08
N PRO A 237 -0.17 22.43 -10.33
CA PRO A 237 0.91 21.50 -10.68
C PRO A 237 2.31 22.05 -10.43
N LYS A 238 2.53 23.37 -10.60
CA LYS A 238 3.82 24.01 -10.30
C LYS A 238 4.19 23.96 -8.82
N VAL A 239 3.19 24.04 -7.94
CA VAL A 239 3.40 23.98 -6.48
C VAL A 239 3.55 22.53 -6.05
N ALA A 240 2.73 21.63 -6.61
CA ALA A 240 2.79 20.20 -6.29
C ALA A 240 4.06 19.50 -6.81
N GLY A 241 4.68 20.04 -7.87
CA GLY A 241 5.97 19.59 -8.38
C GLY A 241 7.19 20.12 -7.61
N PHE A 242 7.00 20.96 -6.60
CA PHE A 242 8.11 21.40 -5.75
C PHE A 242 8.61 20.24 -4.89
N SER A 243 9.91 19.97 -4.93
CA SER A 243 10.56 18.97 -4.10
C SER A 243 11.92 19.43 -3.58
N ILE A 244 12.32 18.90 -2.43
CA ILE A 244 13.62 19.15 -1.80
C ILE A 244 14.41 17.85 -1.78
N ASN A 245 15.61 17.83 -2.36
CA ASN A 245 16.47 16.66 -2.33
C ASN A 245 16.94 16.35 -0.89
N THR A 246 16.83 15.09 -0.46
CA THR A 246 17.21 14.64 0.89
C THR A 246 18.66 14.18 1.00
N GLY A 247 19.32 13.90 -0.12
CA GLY A 247 20.64 13.25 -0.19
C GLY A 247 20.60 11.74 0.08
N ILE A 248 19.43 11.16 0.36
CA ILE A 248 19.27 9.73 0.64
C ILE A 248 19.17 8.98 -0.70
N HIS A 249 20.07 8.03 -0.94
CA HIS A 249 20.11 7.25 -2.18
C HIS A 249 19.16 6.04 -2.14
N VAL A 250 17.88 6.31 -1.89
CA VAL A 250 16.81 5.30 -1.88
C VAL A 250 15.63 5.87 -2.67
N HIS A 251 15.17 5.11 -3.67
CA HIS A 251 14.04 5.51 -4.50
C HIS A 251 12.83 5.82 -3.61
N ASN A 252 12.07 6.86 -3.96
CA ASN A 252 10.94 7.41 -3.20
C ASN A 252 11.30 8.11 -1.88
N LEU A 253 12.57 8.12 -1.45
CA LEU A 253 13.06 8.84 -0.26
C LEU A 253 14.13 9.90 -0.58
N ASP A 254 14.56 10.00 -1.83
CA ASP A 254 15.58 10.92 -2.31
C ASP A 254 15.07 12.37 -2.43
N GLN A 255 13.75 12.56 -2.40
CA GLN A 255 13.10 13.86 -2.45
C GLN A 255 11.94 13.99 -1.46
N ILE A 256 11.89 15.11 -0.75
CA ILE A 256 10.72 15.58 -0.01
C ILE A 256 9.83 16.35 -0.98
N GLY A 257 8.84 15.67 -1.53
CA GLY A 257 7.79 16.25 -2.36
C GLY A 257 6.39 15.85 -1.87
N ILE A 258 5.35 16.18 -2.65
CA ILE A 258 3.97 15.84 -2.31
C ILE A 258 3.78 14.33 -2.10
N SER A 259 4.45 13.49 -2.88
CA SER A 259 4.40 12.03 -2.75
C SER A 259 4.81 11.54 -1.37
N LEU A 260 5.96 12.01 -0.86
CA LEU A 260 6.44 11.66 0.48
C LEU A 260 5.51 12.23 1.57
N VAL A 261 4.99 13.44 1.41
CA VAL A 261 4.04 14.03 2.36
C VAL A 261 2.76 13.19 2.47
N LEU A 262 2.18 12.80 1.33
CA LEU A 262 0.99 11.95 1.31
C LEU A 262 1.25 10.66 2.10
N VAL A 263 2.33 9.96 1.77
CA VAL A 263 2.79 8.76 2.46
C VAL A 263 2.92 8.97 3.96
N MET A 264 3.62 10.01 4.39
CA MET A 264 3.90 10.26 5.81
C MET A 264 2.58 10.43 6.58
N VAL A 265 1.66 11.23 6.02
CA VAL A 265 0.32 11.43 6.58
C VAL A 265 -0.46 10.11 6.65
N THR A 266 -0.50 9.36 5.55
CA THR A 266 -1.37 8.18 5.45
C THR A 266 -0.84 6.94 6.15
N VAL A 267 0.44 6.62 5.98
CA VAL A 267 1.03 5.39 6.50
C VAL A 267 1.57 5.61 7.90
N LEU A 268 2.39 6.65 8.13
CA LEU A 268 3.02 6.84 9.43
C LEU A 268 2.06 7.46 10.45
N PHE A 269 1.38 8.56 10.11
CA PHE A 269 0.51 9.21 11.09
C PHE A 269 -0.82 8.47 11.29
N ILE A 270 -1.52 8.16 10.19
CA ILE A 270 -2.83 7.49 10.28
C ILE A 270 -2.65 5.98 10.53
N GLY A 271 -1.90 5.29 9.67
CA GLY A 271 -1.76 3.84 9.71
C GLY A 271 -1.05 3.33 10.96
N VAL A 272 0.22 3.68 11.14
CA VAL A 272 1.03 3.28 12.31
C VAL A 272 0.44 3.86 13.59
N GLY A 273 -0.05 5.10 13.57
CA GLY A 273 -0.76 5.69 14.72
C GLY A 273 -1.98 4.88 15.16
N THR A 274 -2.83 4.44 14.21
CA THR A 274 -3.96 3.55 14.51
C THR A 274 -3.47 2.20 15.01
N LEU A 275 -2.49 1.60 14.35
CA LEU A 275 -1.94 0.30 14.73
C LEU A 275 -1.47 0.28 16.18
N ILE A 276 -0.66 1.26 16.58
CA ILE A 276 -0.12 1.38 17.94
C ILE A 276 -1.26 1.59 18.94
N ARG A 277 -2.19 2.51 18.65
CA ARG A 277 -3.30 2.82 19.54
C ARG A 277 -4.19 1.60 19.79
N GLU A 278 -4.63 0.92 18.73
CA GLU A 278 -5.53 -0.23 18.85
C GLU A 278 -4.82 -1.44 19.47
N THR A 279 -3.54 -1.68 19.13
CA THR A 279 -2.75 -2.75 19.74
C THR A 279 -2.62 -2.54 21.26
N ARG A 280 -2.27 -1.33 21.70
CA ARG A 280 -2.17 -0.99 23.13
C ARG A 280 -3.52 -1.15 23.85
N ALA A 281 -4.61 -0.73 23.20
CA ALA A 281 -5.95 -0.88 23.76
C ALA A 281 -6.31 -2.36 23.98
N MET A 282 -5.97 -3.25 23.04
CA MET A 282 -6.23 -4.69 23.18
C MET A 282 -5.35 -5.35 24.23
N VAL A 283 -4.06 -5.01 24.28
CA VAL A 283 -3.15 -5.50 25.32
C VAL A 283 -3.66 -5.11 26.71
N HIS A 284 -4.09 -3.86 26.91
CA HIS A 284 -4.63 -3.42 28.20
C HIS A 284 -5.95 -4.10 28.58
N LYS A 285 -6.85 -4.36 27.62
CA LYS A 285 -8.09 -5.13 27.87
C LYS A 285 -7.77 -6.57 28.29
N GLY A 286 -6.81 -7.23 27.63
CA GLY A 286 -6.43 -8.61 27.95
C GLY A 286 -5.76 -8.79 29.32
N HIS A 287 -5.04 -7.78 29.81
CA HIS A 287 -4.37 -7.83 31.13
C HIS A 287 -5.29 -7.47 32.31
N ASN A 288 -6.53 -7.03 32.07
CA ASN A 288 -7.44 -6.61 33.13
C ASN A 288 -8.81 -7.32 33.01
N PRO A 289 -8.89 -8.64 33.30
CA PRO A 289 -10.09 -9.45 33.12
C PRO A 289 -11.25 -9.09 34.08
N GLY A 290 -11.06 -8.14 35.00
CA GLY A 290 -12.04 -7.73 36.01
C GLY A 290 -13.08 -6.70 35.57
N ARG A 291 -13.11 -6.27 34.30
CA ARG A 291 -14.23 -5.46 33.79
C ARG A 291 -15.35 -6.41 33.34
N PRO A 292 -16.53 -6.40 33.97
CA PRO A 292 -17.62 -7.27 33.55
C PRO A 292 -17.93 -7.01 32.08
N SER A 293 -18.07 -8.11 31.34
CA SER A 293 -18.63 -8.11 30.00
C SER A 293 -19.93 -7.31 30.04
N MET A 294 -19.98 -6.16 29.37
CA MET A 294 -21.25 -5.48 29.09
C MET A 294 -21.98 -6.21 27.97
N VAL A 295 -22.21 -7.51 28.18
CA VAL A 295 -23.24 -8.29 27.52
C VAL A 295 -24.33 -8.42 28.57
N GLY A 296 -25.19 -7.40 28.62
CA GLY A 296 -26.35 -7.35 29.48
C GLY A 296 -27.57 -6.97 28.64
N HIS A 297 -28.35 -8.01 28.33
CA HIS A 297 -29.74 -8.05 27.86
C HIS A 297 -30.14 -7.32 26.57
#